data_AF-A0ABD1ML02-F1
#
_entry.id   AF-A0ABD1ML02-F1
#
_cell.length_a   1.000
_cell.length_b   1.000
_cell.length_c   1.000
_cell.angle_alpha   90.00
_cell.angle_beta   90.00
_cell.angle_gamma   90.00
#
_symmetry.space_group_name_H-M   'P 1'
#
loop_
_entity.id
_entity.type
_entity.pdbx_description
1 polymer ?
#
loop_
_entity_poly.entity_id
_entity_poly.type
_entity_poly.pdbx_seq_one_letter_code
_entity_poly.pdbx_strand_id
1 'polypeptide(L)' 'MSCMLPTLTKKIEVDTIIRDTLDEVLVLRFGRATETLCLQLDHILSKAAREVYKFANVALVDVDSEDIQREMGFESNVSD' A
#
# COMPACT_ATOMS: atom_id res chain seq x y z
N MET A 1 -16.38 14.32 -1.37
CA MET A 1 -15.16 14.17 -2.20
C MET A 1 -14.40 12.96 -1.69
N SER A 2 -14.17 11.95 -2.52
CA SER A 2 -13.38 10.77 -2.15
C SER A 2 -11.90 11.14 -2.18
N CYS A 3 -11.23 11.12 -1.04
CA CYS A 3 -9.78 11.14 -1.00
C CYS A 3 -9.30 9.82 -1.61
N MET A 4 -8.73 9.86 -2.81
CA MET A 4 -8.06 8.67 -3.35
C MET A 4 -6.75 8.49 -2.57
N LEU A 5 -6.61 7.32 -1.95
CA LEU A 5 -5.36 6.94 -1.31
C LEU A 5 -4.33 6.65 -2.40
N PRO A 6 -3.06 7.06 -2.24
CA PRO A 6 -2.00 6.73 -3.18
C PRO A 6 -1.79 5.22 -3.21
N THR A 7 -1.75 4.64 -4.41
CA THR A 7 -1.43 3.22 -4.62
C THR A 7 0.00 3.09 -5.09
N LEU A 8 0.80 2.36 -4.32
CA LEU A 8 2.20 2.06 -4.57
C LEU A 8 2.29 0.71 -5.26
N THR A 9 2.96 0.69 -6.41
CA THR A 9 3.13 -0.52 -7.23
C THR A 9 4.60 -0.92 -7.34
N LYS A 10 5.53 -0.03 -6.96
CA LYS A 10 6.96 -0.30 -7.05
C LYS A 10 7.60 -0.28 -5.68
N LYS A 11 8.57 -1.16 -5.48
CA LYS A 11 9.40 -1.17 -4.26
C LYS A 11 10.03 0.18 -3.97
N ILE A 12 10.53 0.87 -5.00
CA ILE A 12 11.14 2.20 -4.82
C ILE A 12 10.15 3.23 -4.28
N GLU A 13 8.87 3.13 -4.61
CA GLU A 13 7.83 4.02 -4.10
C GLU A 13 7.58 3.74 -2.62
N VAL A 14 7.54 2.45 -2.24
CA VAL A 14 7.43 1.99 -0.84
C VAL A 14 8.64 2.44 -0.02
N ASP A 15 9.86 2.21 -0.52
CA ASP A 15 11.09 2.62 0.16
C ASP A 15 11.19 4.14 0.29
N THR A 16 10.67 4.88 -0.69
CA THR A 16 10.69 6.34 -0.66
C THR A 16 9.68 6.88 0.34
N ILE A 17 8.44 6.40 0.35
CA ILE A 17 7.44 6.88 1.32
C ILE A 17 7.83 6.53 2.76
N ILE A 18 8.47 5.38 3.00
CA ILE A 18 9.00 5.00 4.31
C ILE A 18 10.11 5.97 4.74
N ARG A 19 11.04 6.32 3.84
CA ARG A 19 12.14 7.25 4.14
C ARG A 19 11.68 8.69 4.32
N ASP A 20 10.68 9.11 3.55
CA ASP A 20 10.16 10.48 3.57
C ASP A 20 9.22 10.72 4.75
N THR A 21 8.60 9.66 5.29
CA THR A 21 7.71 9.74 6.45
C THR A 21 8.53 9.55 7.74
N LEU A 22 9.00 10.66 8.33
CA LEU A 22 9.85 10.65 9.53
C LEU A 22 9.07 10.95 10.82
N ASP A 23 8.20 11.96 10.80
CA ASP A 23 7.55 12.52 11.99
C ASP A 23 6.10 12.06 12.20
N GLU A 24 5.60 11.22 11.30
CA GLU A 24 4.22 10.74 11.27
C GLU A 24 4.16 9.21 11.17
N VAL A 25 3.01 8.65 11.51
CA VAL A 25 2.75 7.21 11.37
C VAL A 25 2.46 6.89 9.90
N LEU A 26 3.27 6.04 9.29
CA LEU A 26 2.98 5.52 7.96
C LEU A 26 2.10 4.25 8.05
N VAL A 27 0.92 4.29 7.44
CA VAL A 27 0.02 3.15 7.30
C VAL A 27 0.08 2.62 5.87
N LEU A 28 0.57 1.39 5.71
CA LEU A 28 0.63 0.70 4.41
C LEU A 28 -0.39 -0.44 4.37
N ARG A 29 -1.37 -0.35 3.47
CA ARG A 29 -2.36 -1.41 3.25
C ARG A 29 -1.89 -2.32 2.13
N PHE A 30 -1.26 -3.44 2.49
CA PHE A 30 -0.91 -4.50 1.54
C PHE A 30 -2.15 -5.30 1.16
N GLY A 31 -2.45 -5.40 -0.12
CA GLY A 31 -3.53 -6.25 -0.59
C GLY A 31 -3.86 -6.06 -2.05
N ARG A 32 -4.71 -6.93 -2.57
CA ARG A 32 -5.10 -6.94 -3.99
C ARG A 32 -6.31 -6.03 -4.21
N ALA A 33 -6.25 -5.18 -5.23
CA ALA A 33 -7.38 -4.31 -5.58
C ALA A 33 -8.64 -5.09 -6.03
N THR A 34 -8.49 -6.37 -6.37
CA THR A 34 -9.57 -7.26 -6.79
C THR A 34 -10.35 -7.87 -5.62
N GLU A 35 -9.83 -7.81 -4.40
CA GLU A 35 -10.46 -8.41 -3.23
C GLU A 35 -11.48 -7.49 -2.59
N THR A 36 -12.67 -8.03 -2.33
CA THR A 36 -13.77 -7.29 -1.69
C THR A 36 -13.39 -6.73 -0.32
N LEU A 37 -12.62 -7.48 0.48
CA LEU A 37 -12.16 -7.02 1.79
C LEU A 37 -11.21 -5.82 1.67
N CYS A 38 -10.30 -5.86 0.70
CA CYS A 38 -9.37 -4.77 0.43
C CYS A 38 -10.13 -3.49 0.00
N LEU A 39 -11.13 -3.62 -0.88
CA LEU A 39 -11.97 -2.49 -1.30
C LEU A 39 -12.77 -1.88 -0.13
N GLN A 40 -13.30 -2.72 0.76
CA GLN A 40 -14.00 -2.25 1.97
C GLN A 40 -13.04 -1.51 2.91
N LEU A 41 -11.84 -2.05 3.10
CA LEU A 41 -10.82 -1.43 3.93
C LEU A 41 -10.34 -0.11 3.34
N ASP A 42 -10.15 -0.01 2.02
CA ASP A 42 -9.80 1.25 1.33
C ASP A 42 -10.86 2.32 1.55
N HIS A 43 -12.14 1.93 1.53
CA HIS A 43 -13.23 2.86 1.80
C HIS A 43 -13.19 3.38 3.25
N ILE A 44 -12.81 2.55 4.21
CA ILE A 44 -12.65 2.96 5.62
C ILE A 44 -11.40 3.86 5.77
N LEU A 45 -10.27 3.42 5.21
CA LEU A 45 -9.00 4.14 5.27
C LEU A 45 -9.07 5.50 4.57
N SER A 46 -9.79 5.62 3.45
CA SER A 46 -9.95 6.91 2.74
C SER A 46 -10.73 7.95 3.56
N LYS A 47 -11.64 7.50 4.43
CA LYS A 47 -12.31 8.38 5.40
C LYS A 47 -11.39 8.75 6.55
N ALA A 48 -10.72 7.74 7.13
CA ALA A 48 -9.82 7.92 8.27
C ALA A 48 -8.61 8.78 7.92
N ALA A 49 -8.04 8.63 6.71
CA ALA A 49 -6.85 9.36 6.24
C ALA A 49 -7.01 10.88 6.37
N ARG A 50 -8.22 11.40 6.14
CA ARG A 50 -8.50 12.84 6.32
C ARG A 50 -8.56 13.26 7.78
N GLU A 51 -8.93 12.37 8.70
CA GLU A 51 -8.98 12.67 10.14
C GLU A 51 -7.59 12.59 10.76
N VAL A 52 -6.75 11.69 10.26
CA VAL A 52 -5.41 11.42 10.79
C VAL A 52 -4.27 12.14 10.05
N TYR A 53 -4.56 12.91 8.99
CA TYR A 53 -3.56 13.51 8.08
C TYR A 53 -2.46 14.36 8.73
N LYS A 54 -2.63 14.77 10.00
CA LYS A 54 -1.65 15.57 10.75
C LYS A 54 -0.59 14.73 11.46
N PHE A 55 -0.80 13.43 11.55
CA PHE A 55 0.05 12.51 12.31
C PHE A 55 0.15 11.14 11.67
N ALA A 56 -0.54 10.90 10.57
CA ALA A 56 -0.44 9.66 9.81
C ALA A 56 -0.68 9.86 8.32
N ASN A 57 0.16 9.19 7.54
CA ASN A 57 0.05 9.09 6.10
C ASN A 57 -0.42 7.68 5.72
N VAL A 58 -1.35 7.57 4.77
CA VAL A 58 -1.98 6.30 4.41
C VAL A 58 -1.76 6.03 2.93
N ALA A 59 -1.19 4.87 2.61
CA ALA A 59 -0.98 4.43 1.23
C ALA A 59 -1.41 2.97 1.06
N LEU A 60 -1.85 2.64 -0.16
CA LEU A 60 -2.21 1.29 -0.58
C LEU A 60 -1.00 0.66 -1.26
N VAL A 61 -0.73 -0.61 -1.01
CA VAL A 61 0.33 -1.35 -1.69
C VAL A 61 -0.31 -2.49 -2.46
N ASP A 62 -0.10 -2.48 -3.77
CA ASP A 62 -0.57 -3.56 -4.65
C ASP A 62 0.41 -4.73 -4.64
N VAL A 63 -0.01 -5.83 -4.02
CA VAL A 63 0.79 -7.06 -3.93
C VAL A 63 0.79 -7.88 -5.21
N ASP A 64 -0.07 -7.55 -6.18
CA ASP A 64 -0.08 -8.20 -7.49
C ASP A 64 0.96 -7.59 -8.43
N SER A 65 1.58 -6.46 -8.06
CA SER A 65 2.62 -5.85 -8.88
C SER A 65 3.91 -6.66 -8.85
N GLU A 66 4.46 -6.94 -10.04
CA GLU A 66 5.67 -7.76 -10.20
C GLU A 66 6.86 -7.22 -9.39
N ASP A 67 6.99 -5.90 -9.28
CA ASP A 67 8.09 -5.26 -8.55
C ASP A 67 7.96 -5.41 -7.01
N ILE A 68 6.75 -5.65 -6.50
CA ILE A 68 6.49 -5.94 -5.08
C ILE A 68 6.60 -7.45 -4.81
N GLN A 69 6.20 -8.30 -5.76
CA GLN A 69 6.25 -9.76 -5.61
C GLN A 69 7.67 -10.34 -5.61
N ARG A 70 8.57 -9.80 -6.43
CA ARG A 70 9.90 -10.40 -6.68
C ARG A 70 10.83 -10.50 -5.47
N GLU A 71 10.62 -9.70 -4.41
CA GLU A 71 11.48 -9.74 -3.20
C GLU A 71 10.80 -10.45 -2.00
N MET A 72 9.50 -10.72 -2.06
CA MET A 72 8.76 -11.49 -1.05
C MET A 72 8.81 -13.01 -1.31
N GLY A 73 9.87 -13.49 -1.97
CA GLY A 73 10.34 -14.88 -1.93
C GLY A 73 9.26 -15.96 -1.91
N PHE A 74 8.35 -15.97 -2.88
CA PHE A 74 7.89 -17.24 -3.45
C PHE A 74 8.61 -17.40 -4.79
N GLU A 75 9.86 -17.84 -4.72
CA GLU A 75 10.48 -18.54 -5.84
C GLU A 75 9.66 -19.82 -6.06
N SER A 76 8.60 -19.73 -6.85
CA SER A 76 8.13 -20.89 -7.59
C SER A 76 9.20 -21.18 -8.64
N ASN A 77 10.19 -21.99 -8.25
CA ASN A 77 10.99 -22.78 -9.17
C ASN A 77 10.03 -23.66 -9.98
N VAL A 78 9.50 -23.13 -11.08
CA VAL A 78 9.02 -23.96 -12.16
C VAL A 78 10.23 -24.21 -13.04
N SER A 79 10.86 -25.35 -12.77
CA SER A 79 11.75 -26.00 -13.72
C SER A 79 10.90 -26.47 -14.90
N ASP A 80 11.25 -26.01 -16.10
CA ASP A 80 11.16 -26.79 -17.33
C ASP A 80 12.57 -26.83 -17.96
#